data_AF-A0A943JTL7-F1
#
_entry.id   AF-A0A943JTL7-F1
#
_cell.length_a   1.000
_cell.length_b   1.000
_cell.length_c   1.000
_cell.angle_alpha   90.00
_cell.angle_beta   90.00
_cell.angle_gamma   90.00
#
_symmetry.space_group_name_H-M   'P 1'
#
loop_
_entity.id
_entity.type
_entity.pdbx_description
1 polymer ?
#
loop_
_entity_poly.entity_id
_entity_poly.type
_entity_poly.pdbx_seq_one_letter_code
_entity_poly.pdbx_strand_id
1 'polypeptide(L)'
;MLGAELLKTEIFRDYSNKDLIKEEESLRFSLLENPQDIEKLRELAIVLYNKKDYDGAINLYEKLAKIKPESSEIFAFLGYLYYEKENYAKSIENYEIALEIDPGRSFVYFLLGNSYSRAGLIKDAINSYDFAIFLDLDIYTAHLDFARKYEAIGQKEKALKEYVIAYEIDPRDKKIAEDIARLKSELGRG
;
A
#
# COMPACT_ATOMS: atom_id res chain seq x y z
N MET A 1 4.46 -5.23 7.71
CA MET A 1 5.31 -4.02 7.69
C MET A 1 6.44 -4.05 6.66
N LEU A 2 7.11 -5.18 6.35
CA LEU A 2 8.23 -5.21 5.40
C LEU A 2 7.87 -4.97 3.91
N GLY A 3 6.66 -5.30 3.46
CA GLY A 3 6.29 -5.22 2.03
C GLY A 3 5.98 -3.80 1.52
N ALA A 4 5.48 -2.91 2.38
CA ALA A 4 5.09 -1.54 1.99
C ALA A 4 6.31 -0.63 1.79
N GLU A 5 7.35 -0.77 2.62
CA GLU A 5 8.60 -0.03 2.44
C GLU A 5 9.34 -0.44 1.16
N LEU A 6 9.23 -1.71 0.74
CA LEU A 6 9.98 -2.23 -0.39
C LEU A 6 9.51 -1.63 -1.72
N LEU A 7 8.19 -1.61 -1.99
CA LEU A 7 7.66 -1.02 -3.23
C LEU A 7 8.01 0.46 -3.36
N LYS A 8 7.84 1.22 -2.26
CA LYS A 8 8.21 2.64 -2.23
C LYS A 8 9.71 2.83 -2.46
N THR A 9 10.55 2.00 -1.85
CA THR A 9 12.00 2.03 -2.05
C THR A 9 12.39 1.71 -3.48
N GLU A 10 11.78 0.68 -4.09
CA GLU A 10 12.09 0.27 -5.46
C GLU A 10 11.70 1.34 -6.49
N ILE A 11 10.57 2.03 -6.29
CA ILE A 11 10.08 3.08 -7.19
C ILE A 11 10.96 4.34 -7.14
N PHE A 12 11.38 4.77 -5.95
CA PHE A 12 12.06 6.06 -5.75
C PHE A 12 13.59 5.99 -5.68
N ARG A 13 14.19 4.83 -5.99
CA ARG A 13 15.64 4.66 -5.98
C ARG A 13 16.28 5.30 -7.21
N ASP A 14 17.26 6.18 -7.00
CA ASP A 14 18.01 6.83 -8.08
C ASP A 14 19.28 6.04 -8.45
N TYR A 15 19.56 5.88 -9.74
CA TYR A 15 20.67 5.09 -10.28
C TYR A 15 21.44 5.85 -11.37
N SER A 16 22.77 5.72 -11.39
CA SER A 16 23.58 6.25 -12.49
C SER A 16 23.51 5.34 -13.72
N ASN A 17 23.51 5.92 -14.93
CA ASN A 17 23.37 5.16 -16.18
C ASN A 17 24.51 4.16 -16.43
N LYS A 18 25.72 4.46 -15.93
CA LYS A 18 26.87 3.55 -16.06
C LYS A 18 26.72 2.32 -15.16
N ASP A 19 26.13 2.49 -13.98
CA ASP A 19 25.90 1.40 -13.04
C ASP A 19 24.83 0.44 -13.58
N LEU A 20 23.76 0.98 -14.18
CA LEU A 20 22.67 0.20 -14.76
C LEU A 20 23.13 -0.79 -15.86
N ILE A 21 24.05 -0.39 -16.74
CA ILE A 21 24.52 -1.27 -17.83
C ILE A 21 25.28 -2.47 -17.26
N LYS A 22 26.23 -2.23 -16.36
CA LYS A 22 27.06 -3.29 -15.77
C LYS A 22 26.21 -4.23 -14.91
N GLU A 23 25.25 -3.67 -14.17
CA GLU A 23 24.33 -4.44 -13.33
C GLU A 23 23.41 -5.32 -14.19
N GLU A 24 22.86 -4.80 -15.29
CA GLU A 24 22.07 -5.59 -16.23
C GLU A 24 22.85 -6.80 -16.79
N GLU A 25 24.08 -6.60 -17.27
CA GLU A 25 24.92 -7.67 -17.82
C GLU A 25 25.17 -8.77 -16.78
N SER A 26 25.52 -8.37 -15.54
CA SER A 26 25.74 -9.31 -14.43
C SER A 26 24.49 -10.12 -14.10
N LEU A 27 23.32 -9.47 -14.07
CA LEU A 27 22.06 -10.12 -13.75
C LEU A 27 21.63 -11.10 -14.84
N ARG A 28 21.78 -10.71 -16.11
CA ARG A 28 21.50 -11.59 -17.25
C ARG A 28 22.40 -12.82 -17.25
N PHE A 29 23.70 -12.65 -16.95
CA PHE A 29 24.62 -13.78 -16.83
C PHE A 29 24.19 -14.74 -15.71
N SER A 30 23.86 -14.23 -14.52
CA SER A 30 23.37 -15.05 -13.41
C SER A 30 22.09 -15.83 -13.75
N LEU A 31 21.18 -15.22 -14.51
CA LEU A 31 19.94 -15.85 -14.97
C LEU A 31 20.16 -16.91 -16.07
N LEU A 32 21.35 -17.01 -16.68
CA LEU A 32 21.68 -18.15 -17.54
C LEU A 32 21.90 -19.42 -16.71
N GLU A 33 22.48 -19.28 -15.51
CA GLU A 33 22.74 -20.39 -14.59
C GLU A 33 21.47 -20.79 -13.83
N ASN A 34 20.67 -19.80 -13.39
CA ASN A 34 19.40 -20.03 -12.71
C ASN A 34 18.27 -19.16 -13.28
N PRO A 35 17.57 -19.62 -14.35
CA PRO A 35 16.56 -18.81 -15.04
C PRO A 35 15.31 -18.46 -14.25
N GLN A 36 15.08 -19.09 -13.10
CA GLN A 36 13.92 -18.83 -12.24
C GLN A 36 14.31 -18.18 -10.91
N ASP A 37 15.54 -17.66 -10.80
CA ASP A 37 15.96 -16.90 -9.63
C ASP A 37 15.09 -15.65 -9.44
N ILE A 38 14.23 -15.70 -8.42
CA ILE A 38 13.21 -14.69 -8.18
C ILE A 38 13.82 -13.34 -7.80
N GLU A 39 14.92 -13.36 -7.03
CA GLU A 39 15.61 -12.16 -6.61
C GLU A 39 16.28 -11.50 -7.82
N LYS A 40 17.00 -12.28 -8.64
CA LYS A 40 17.68 -11.75 -9.83
C LYS A 40 16.70 -11.28 -10.92
N LEU A 41 15.57 -11.97 -11.08
CA LEU A 41 14.50 -11.52 -11.99
C LEU A 41 13.92 -10.17 -11.54
N ARG A 42 13.73 -9.98 -10.22
CA ARG A 42 13.23 -8.72 -9.66
C ARG A 42 14.25 -7.59 -9.83
N GLU A 43 15.51 -7.83 -9.47
CA GLU A 43 16.60 -6.86 -9.64
C GLU A 43 16.73 -6.43 -11.10
N LEU A 44 16.68 -7.38 -12.04
CA LEU A 44 16.77 -7.08 -13.47
C LEU A 44 15.59 -6.23 -13.93
N ALA A 45 14.38 -6.52 -13.47
CA ALA A 45 13.21 -5.72 -13.82
C ALA A 45 13.30 -4.28 -13.30
N ILE A 46 13.84 -4.07 -12.09
CA ILE A 46 14.11 -2.73 -11.55
C ILE A 46 15.16 -2.00 -12.39
N VAL A 47 16.22 -2.68 -12.81
CA VAL A 47 17.24 -2.08 -13.71
C VAL A 47 16.60 -1.67 -15.04
N LEU A 48 15.77 -2.52 -15.65
CA LEU A 48 15.07 -2.20 -16.91
C LEU A 48 14.09 -1.03 -16.73
N TYR A 49 13.35 -0.99 -15.63
CA TYR A 49 12.50 0.15 -15.27
C TYR A 49 13.29 1.46 -15.19
N ASN A 50 14.44 1.47 -14.49
CA ASN A 50 15.29 2.66 -14.39
C ASN A 50 15.89 3.09 -15.74
N LYS A 51 16.08 2.14 -16.66
CA LYS A 51 16.45 2.40 -18.05
C LYS A 51 15.27 2.84 -18.94
N LYS A 52 14.06 2.96 -18.37
CA LYS A 52 12.79 3.23 -19.06
C LYS A 52 12.38 2.16 -20.07
N ASP A 53 12.96 0.96 -19.96
CA ASP A 53 12.51 -0.22 -20.68
C ASP A 53 11.37 -0.89 -19.91
N TYR A 54 10.20 -0.23 -19.96
CA TYR A 54 9.01 -0.70 -19.26
C TYR A 54 8.50 -2.04 -19.81
N ASP A 55 8.64 -2.30 -21.12
CA ASP A 55 8.24 -3.58 -21.72
C ASP A 55 9.10 -4.74 -21.22
N GLY A 56 10.41 -4.54 -21.15
CA GLY A 56 11.33 -5.51 -20.55
C GLY A 56 11.00 -5.79 -19.08
N ALA A 57 10.73 -4.74 -18.29
CA ALA A 57 10.35 -4.86 -16.89
C ALA A 57 9.01 -5.60 -16.71
N ILE A 58 7.99 -5.29 -17.52
CA ILE A 58 6.67 -5.94 -17.47
C ILE A 58 6.81 -7.44 -17.76
N ASN A 59 7.55 -7.81 -18.82
CA ASN A 59 7.75 -9.22 -19.17
C ASN A 59 8.36 -10.03 -18.01
N LEU A 60 9.33 -9.45 -17.29
CA LEU A 60 9.95 -10.10 -16.13
C LEU A 60 8.97 -10.20 -14.96
N TYR A 61 8.18 -9.15 -14.69
CA TYR A 61 7.20 -9.18 -13.62
C TYR A 61 6.01 -10.09 -13.91
N GLU A 62 5.58 -10.24 -15.17
CA GLU A 62 4.57 -11.24 -15.56
C GLU A 62 5.09 -12.67 -15.36
N LYS A 63 6.39 -12.90 -15.59
CA LYS A 63 7.04 -14.17 -15.25
C LYS A 63 7.08 -14.38 -13.73
N LEU A 64 7.42 -13.34 -12.96
CA LEU A 64 7.40 -13.39 -11.51
C LEU A 64 5.99 -13.68 -10.96
N ALA A 65 4.93 -13.11 -11.55
CA ALA A 65 3.54 -13.36 -11.17
C ALA A 65 3.14 -14.83 -11.39
N LYS A 66 3.67 -15.48 -12.43
CA LYS A 66 3.47 -16.93 -12.64
C LYS A 66 4.20 -17.79 -11.61
N ILE A 67 5.36 -17.35 -11.13
CA ILE A 67 6.15 -18.08 -10.12
C ILE A 67 5.58 -17.86 -8.72
N LYS A 68 5.09 -16.65 -8.43
CA LYS A 68 4.55 -16.22 -7.12
C LYS A 68 3.18 -15.53 -7.31
N PRO A 69 2.12 -16.31 -7.61
CA PRO A 69 0.79 -15.77 -7.87
C PRO A 69 0.09 -15.18 -6.63
N GLU A 70 0.64 -15.38 -5.43
CA GLU A 70 0.10 -14.86 -4.16
C GLU A 70 0.95 -13.70 -3.60
N SER A 71 1.80 -13.06 -4.41
CA SER A 71 2.62 -11.93 -3.95
C SER A 71 2.01 -10.60 -4.35
N SER A 72 1.42 -9.91 -3.38
CA SER A 72 0.90 -8.55 -3.56
C SER A 72 1.95 -7.58 -4.09
N GLU A 73 3.23 -7.70 -3.67
CA GLU A 73 4.31 -6.86 -4.20
C GLU A 73 4.45 -6.96 -5.73
N ILE A 74 4.36 -8.17 -6.28
CA ILE A 74 4.58 -8.42 -7.72
C ILE A 74 3.47 -7.74 -8.53
N PHE A 75 2.22 -7.90 -8.11
CA PHE A 75 1.09 -7.28 -8.79
C PHE A 75 1.08 -5.76 -8.61
N ALA A 76 1.47 -5.25 -7.44
CA ALA A 76 1.58 -3.81 -7.23
C ALA A 76 2.65 -3.18 -8.14
N PHE A 77 3.79 -3.85 -8.32
CA PHE A 77 4.83 -3.37 -9.23
C PHE A 77 4.41 -3.50 -10.71
N LEU A 78 3.68 -4.56 -11.10
CA LEU A 78 3.05 -4.65 -12.43
C LEU A 78 2.09 -3.49 -12.68
N GLY A 79 1.23 -3.19 -11.70
CA GLY A 79 0.30 -2.05 -11.76
C GLY A 79 1.05 -0.75 -12.01
N TYR A 80 2.18 -0.56 -11.33
CA TYR A 80 3.04 0.61 -11.49
C TYR A 80 3.69 0.69 -12.87
N LEU A 81 4.24 -0.42 -13.38
CA LEU A 81 4.81 -0.46 -14.72
C LEU A 81 3.77 -0.16 -15.81
N TYR A 82 2.54 -0.67 -15.66
CA TYR A 82 1.46 -0.35 -16.59
C TYR A 82 0.99 1.12 -16.47
N TYR A 83 1.03 1.72 -15.28
CA TYR A 83 0.79 3.15 -15.09
C TYR A 83 1.80 4.01 -15.85
N GLU A 84 3.09 3.67 -15.74
CA GLU A 84 4.19 4.35 -16.45
C GLU A 84 4.07 4.23 -17.99
N LYS A 85 3.47 3.13 -18.47
CA LYS A 85 3.10 2.94 -19.87
C LYS A 85 1.79 3.61 -20.28
N GLU A 86 1.17 4.37 -19.38
CA GLU A 86 -0.15 5.00 -19.55
C GLU A 86 -1.28 4.00 -19.86
N ASN A 87 -1.06 2.71 -19.58
CA ASN A 87 -2.08 1.68 -19.68
C ASN A 87 -2.84 1.57 -18.35
N TYR A 88 -3.68 2.57 -18.09
CA TYR A 88 -4.38 2.69 -16.81
C TYR A 88 -5.34 1.54 -16.55
N ALA A 89 -5.91 0.91 -17.58
CA ALA A 89 -6.79 -0.25 -17.42
C ALA A 89 -6.05 -1.44 -16.81
N LYS A 90 -4.89 -1.82 -17.37
CA LYS A 90 -4.06 -2.89 -16.79
C LYS A 90 -3.43 -2.49 -15.47
N SER A 91 -3.15 -1.20 -15.29
CA SER A 91 -2.65 -0.69 -14.02
C SER A 91 -3.66 -0.93 -12.88
N ILE A 92 -4.92 -0.54 -13.10
CA ILE A 92 -6.04 -0.77 -12.18
C ILE A 92 -6.19 -2.27 -11.89
N GLU A 93 -6.28 -3.12 -12.91
CA GLU A 93 -6.42 -4.57 -12.77
C GLU A 93 -5.33 -5.17 -11.86
N ASN A 94 -4.06 -4.81 -12.07
CA ASN A 94 -2.97 -5.35 -11.27
C ASN A 94 -2.93 -4.80 -9.85
N TYR A 95 -3.30 -3.53 -9.63
CA TYR A 95 -3.44 -2.99 -8.28
C TYR A 95 -4.60 -3.63 -7.52
N GLU A 96 -5.72 -3.91 -8.18
CA GLU A 96 -6.84 -4.62 -7.60
C GLU A 96 -6.44 -6.03 -7.17
N ILE A 97 -5.75 -6.78 -8.04
CA ILE A 97 -5.19 -8.10 -7.66
C ILE A 97 -4.24 -7.97 -6.45
N ALA A 98 -3.37 -6.96 -6.44
CA ALA A 98 -2.46 -6.74 -5.31
C ALA A 98 -3.21 -6.50 -3.99
N LEU A 99 -4.32 -5.77 -4.04
CA LEU A 99 -5.16 -5.44 -2.89
C LEU A 99 -6.10 -6.58 -2.49
N GLU A 100 -6.50 -7.45 -3.43
CA GLU A 100 -7.18 -8.71 -3.13
C GLU A 100 -6.27 -9.63 -2.31
N ILE A 101 -4.98 -9.67 -2.63
CA ILE A 101 -3.97 -10.46 -1.90
C ILE A 101 -3.63 -9.83 -0.54
N ASP A 102 -3.40 -8.52 -0.50
CA ASP A 102 -3.06 -7.78 0.72
C ASP A 102 -3.84 -6.45 0.81
N PRO A 103 -5.04 -6.48 1.44
CA PRO A 103 -5.89 -5.30 1.55
C PRO A 103 -5.36 -4.20 2.48
N GLY A 104 -4.25 -4.41 3.18
CA GLY A 104 -3.71 -3.45 4.16
C GLY A 104 -2.75 -2.42 3.57
N ARG A 105 -2.59 -2.38 2.25
CA ARG A 105 -1.54 -1.57 1.60
C ARG A 105 -2.02 -0.17 1.25
N SER A 106 -1.95 0.75 2.21
CA SER A 106 -2.27 2.18 2.02
C SER A 106 -1.65 2.76 0.74
N PHE A 107 -0.36 2.51 0.51
CA PHE A 107 0.34 3.04 -0.65
C PHE A 107 -0.17 2.47 -1.99
N VAL A 108 -0.65 1.22 -2.01
CA VAL A 108 -1.22 0.61 -3.22
C VAL A 108 -2.59 1.23 -3.54
N TYR A 109 -3.41 1.52 -2.54
CA TYR A 109 -4.65 2.30 -2.75
C TYR A 109 -4.37 3.70 -3.30
N PHE A 110 -3.31 4.37 -2.84
CA PHE A 110 -2.90 5.66 -3.40
C PHE A 110 -2.54 5.54 -4.89
N LEU A 111 -1.76 4.53 -5.27
CA LEU A 111 -1.38 4.28 -6.67
C LEU A 111 -2.59 3.87 -7.54
N LEU A 112 -3.51 3.08 -7.00
CA LEU A 112 -4.78 2.76 -7.65
C LEU A 112 -5.62 4.02 -7.89
N GLY A 113 -5.69 4.92 -6.90
CA GLY A 113 -6.36 6.22 -7.04
C GLY A 113 -5.77 7.07 -8.17
N ASN A 114 -4.44 7.09 -8.31
CA ASN A 114 -3.78 7.78 -9.44
C ASN A 114 -4.18 7.18 -10.78
N SER A 115 -4.28 5.85 -10.86
CA SER A 115 -4.64 5.14 -12.08
C SER A 115 -6.10 5.40 -12.46
N TYR A 116 -7.02 5.36 -11.50
CA TYR A 116 -8.42 5.75 -11.70
C TYR A 116 -8.55 7.21 -12.15
N SER A 117 -7.82 8.13 -11.52
CA SER A 117 -7.83 9.55 -11.86
C SER A 117 -7.39 9.79 -13.31
N ARG A 118 -6.29 9.15 -13.72
CA ARG A 118 -5.78 9.23 -15.10
C ARG A 118 -6.72 8.58 -16.13
N ALA A 119 -7.46 7.55 -15.73
CA ALA A 119 -8.51 6.93 -16.53
C ALA A 119 -9.83 7.76 -16.59
N GLY A 120 -9.93 8.87 -15.85
CA GLY A 120 -11.15 9.70 -15.77
C GLY A 120 -12.22 9.16 -14.82
N LEU A 121 -11.92 8.11 -14.06
CA LEU A 121 -12.81 7.46 -13.10
C LEU A 121 -12.72 8.17 -11.74
N ILE A 122 -13.19 9.42 -11.70
CA ILE A 122 -12.94 10.34 -10.58
C ILE A 122 -13.52 9.85 -9.26
N LYS A 123 -14.69 9.20 -9.25
CA LYS A 123 -15.31 8.69 -8.01
C LYS A 123 -14.49 7.57 -7.39
N ASP A 124 -14.01 6.64 -8.20
CA ASP A 124 -13.20 5.49 -7.76
C ASP A 124 -11.82 5.95 -7.28
N ALA A 125 -11.28 7.00 -7.90
CA ALA A 125 -10.07 7.65 -7.45
C ALA A 125 -10.21 8.23 -6.02
N ILE A 126 -11.28 9.00 -5.77
CA ILE A 126 -11.57 9.57 -4.44
C ILE A 126 -11.69 8.47 -3.40
N ASN A 127 -12.49 7.43 -3.67
CA ASN A 127 -12.65 6.31 -2.75
C ASN A 127 -11.30 5.64 -2.44
N SER A 128 -10.47 5.41 -3.46
CA SER A 128 -9.14 4.80 -3.28
C SER A 128 -8.23 5.68 -2.43
N TYR A 129 -8.25 6.99 -2.63
CA TYR A 129 -7.49 7.92 -1.80
C TYR A 129 -7.99 7.95 -0.35
N ASP A 130 -9.31 7.93 -0.13
CA ASP A 130 -9.89 7.86 1.22
C ASP A 130 -9.45 6.58 1.96
N PHE A 131 -9.43 5.43 1.27
CA PHE A 131 -8.91 4.18 1.83
C PHE A 131 -7.41 4.25 2.10
N ALA A 132 -6.61 4.85 1.21
CA ALA A 132 -5.19 5.05 1.42
C ALA A 132 -4.94 5.88 2.70
N ILE A 133 -5.63 7.02 2.83
CA ILE A 133 -5.57 7.92 3.99
C ILE A 133 -5.99 7.19 5.26
N PHE A 134 -7.11 6.46 5.22
CA PHE A 134 -7.62 5.69 6.35
C PHE A 134 -6.59 4.67 6.88
N LEU A 135 -5.93 3.94 5.97
CA LEU A 135 -4.95 2.90 6.31
C LEU A 135 -3.58 3.46 6.72
N ASP A 136 -3.15 4.59 6.17
CA ASP A 136 -1.81 5.15 6.41
C ASP A 136 -1.71 5.89 7.76
N LEU A 137 -2.80 6.50 8.22
CA LEU A 137 -2.75 7.47 9.32
C LEU A 137 -2.89 6.85 10.72
N ASP A 138 -2.98 5.53 10.87
CA ASP A 138 -3.25 4.87 12.17
C ASP A 138 -4.42 5.54 12.94
N ILE A 139 -5.41 6.10 12.21
CA ILE A 139 -6.40 7.07 12.73
C ILE A 139 -7.18 6.49 13.92
N TYR A 140 -7.56 5.22 13.79
CA TYR A 140 -8.17 4.45 14.87
C TYR A 140 -7.32 4.46 16.15
N THR A 141 -6.06 4.07 16.03
CA THR A 141 -5.10 3.97 17.13
C THR A 141 -4.86 5.34 17.77
N ALA A 142 -4.78 6.39 16.95
CA ALA A 142 -4.60 7.76 17.40
C ALA A 142 -5.80 8.27 18.23
N HIS A 143 -7.04 8.08 17.76
CA HIS A 143 -8.23 8.46 18.52
C HIS A 143 -8.36 7.64 19.82
N LEU A 144 -8.05 6.35 19.77
CA LEU A 144 -8.06 5.49 20.95
C LEU A 144 -7.02 5.92 22.01
N ASP A 145 -5.82 6.27 21.59
CA ASP A 145 -4.78 6.75 22.51
C ASP A 145 -5.10 8.15 23.05
N PHE A 146 -5.65 9.06 22.24
CA PHE A 146 -6.15 10.35 22.73
C PHE A 146 -7.24 10.20 23.77
N ALA A 147 -8.20 9.30 23.54
CA ALA A 147 -9.27 9.01 24.49
C ALA A 147 -8.70 8.59 25.85
N ARG A 148 -7.75 7.64 25.86
CA ARG A 148 -7.05 7.18 27.07
C ARG A 148 -6.25 8.28 27.77
N LYS A 149 -5.58 9.17 27.03
CA LYS A 149 -4.82 10.29 27.61
C LYS A 149 -5.75 11.33 28.22
N TYR A 150 -6.85 11.69 27.56
CA TYR A 150 -7.84 12.61 28.11
C TYR A 150 -8.48 12.07 29.39
N GLU A 151 -8.74 10.77 29.42
CA GLU A 151 -9.27 10.10 30.60
C GLU A 151 -8.29 10.13 31.77
N ALA A 152 -7.00 9.85 31.51
CA ALA A 152 -5.94 9.87 32.52
C ALA A 152 -5.76 11.25 33.19
N ILE A 153 -6.11 12.34 32.50
CA ILE A 153 -6.06 13.72 33.02
C ILE A 153 -7.43 14.24 33.48
N GLY A 154 -8.44 13.37 33.57
CA GLY A 154 -9.78 13.71 34.07
C GLY A 154 -10.68 14.50 33.09
N GLN A 155 -10.28 14.66 31.83
CA GLN A 155 -11.08 15.34 30.79
C GLN A 155 -12.06 14.37 30.12
N LYS A 156 -13.06 13.93 30.89
CA LYS A 156 -13.99 12.85 30.53
C LYS A 156 -14.83 13.13 29.28
N GLU A 157 -15.24 14.38 29.05
CA GLU A 157 -16.02 14.77 27.87
C GLU A 157 -15.20 14.66 26.58
N LYS A 158 -13.92 15.01 26.64
CA LYS A 158 -13.02 14.86 25.50
C LYS A 158 -12.69 13.39 25.26
N ALA A 159 -12.43 12.62 26.32
CA ALA A 159 -12.23 11.18 26.22
C ALA A 159 -13.42 10.49 25.54
N LEU A 160 -14.66 10.81 25.96
CA LEU A 160 -15.88 10.25 25.37
C LEU A 160 -15.99 10.56 23.87
N LYS A 161 -15.69 11.79 23.46
CA LYS A 161 -15.72 12.18 22.05
C LYS A 161 -14.74 11.34 21.22
N GLU A 162 -13.50 11.21 21.67
CA GLU A 162 -12.47 10.45 20.96
C GLU A 162 -12.77 8.95 20.93
N TYR A 163 -13.29 8.36 22.02
CA TYR A 163 -13.76 6.98 22.02
C TYR A 163 -14.94 6.77 21.04
N VAL A 164 -15.87 7.73 20.93
CA VAL A 164 -16.97 7.64 19.96
C VAL A 164 -16.44 7.67 18.53
N ILE A 165 -15.47 8.52 18.21
CA ILE A 165 -14.86 8.54 16.87
C ILE A 165 -14.11 7.23 16.60
N ALA A 166 -13.33 6.74 17.56
CA ALA A 166 -12.66 5.44 17.45
C ALA A 166 -13.67 4.28 17.28
N TYR A 167 -14.84 4.38 17.92
CA TYR A 167 -15.94 3.42 17.77
C TYR A 167 -16.67 3.56 16.43
N GLU A 168 -16.82 4.76 15.89
CA GLU A 168 -17.34 4.98 14.54
C GLU A 168 -16.39 4.40 13.48
N ILE A 169 -15.08 4.40 13.76
CA ILE A 169 -14.05 3.79 12.93
C ILE A 169 -14.01 2.26 13.06
N ASP A 170 -13.96 1.72 14.29
CA ASP A 170 -14.09 0.27 14.57
C ASP A 170 -15.11 0.00 15.70
N PRO A 171 -16.37 -0.27 15.37
CA PRO A 171 -17.43 -0.50 16.36
C PRO A 171 -17.34 -1.88 17.05
N ARG A 172 -16.38 -2.73 16.68
CA ARG A 172 -16.27 -4.10 17.20
C ARG A 172 -15.40 -4.18 18.45
N ASP A 173 -14.62 -3.13 18.76
CA ASP A 173 -13.85 -3.08 20.00
C ASP A 173 -14.81 -2.91 21.19
N LYS A 174 -15.16 -4.04 21.82
CA LYS A 174 -16.06 -4.10 22.98
C LYS A 174 -15.54 -3.26 24.14
N LYS A 175 -14.22 -3.12 24.27
CA LYS A 175 -13.61 -2.31 25.32
C LYS A 175 -13.95 -0.84 25.11
N ILE A 176 -13.90 -0.35 23.86
CA ILE A 176 -14.32 1.02 23.53
C ILE A 176 -15.81 1.21 23.84
N ALA A 177 -16.67 0.22 23.52
CA ALA A 177 -18.09 0.32 23.85
C ALA A 177 -18.35 0.39 25.36
N GLU A 178 -17.63 -0.40 26.16
CA GLU A 178 -17.66 -0.35 27.63
C GLU A 178 -17.14 1.00 28.16
N ASP A 179 -16.04 1.50 27.61
CA ASP A 179 -15.47 2.81 27.96
C ASP A 179 -16.43 3.96 27.63
N ILE A 180 -17.11 3.90 26.48
CA ILE A 180 -18.17 4.86 26.09
C ILE A 180 -19.34 4.79 27.07
N ALA A 181 -19.85 3.59 27.38
CA ALA A 181 -21.00 3.41 28.26
C ALA A 181 -20.68 3.89 29.69
N ARG A 182 -19.50 3.56 30.19
CA ARG A 182 -19.00 4.01 31.49
C ARG A 182 -18.87 5.52 31.52
N LEU A 183 -18.21 6.15 30.55
CA LEU A 183 -18.05 7.60 30.51
C LEU A 183 -19.40 8.32 30.36
N LYS A 184 -20.33 7.78 29.57
CA LYS A 184 -21.71 8.31 29.48
C LYS A 184 -22.42 8.27 30.83
N SER A 185 -22.30 7.17 31.57
CA SER A 185 -22.86 7.04 32.93
C SER A 185 -22.22 8.04 33.90
N GLU A 186 -20.89 8.17 33.89
CA GLU A 186 -20.16 9.11 34.75
C GLU A 186 -20.52 10.59 34.45
N LEU A 187 -20.90 10.88 33.21
CA LEU A 187 -21.33 12.21 32.76
C LEU A 187 -22.86 12.44 32.87
N GLY A 188 -23.62 11.47 33.39
CA GLY A 188 -25.07 11.59 33.55
C GLY A 188 -25.86 11.58 32.24
N ARG A 189 -25.34 10.93 31.19
CA ARG A 189 -25.95 10.84 29.85
C ARG A 189 -26.41 9.40 29.59
N GLY A 190 -27.49 9.00 30.27
CA GLY A 190 -28.15 7.70 30.11
C GLY A 190 -29.23 7.71 29.03
#